data_AF-A0A9E6Z6N9-F1
#
_entry.id   AF-A0A9E6Z6N9-F1
#
_cell.length_a   1.000
_cell.length_b   1.000
_cell.length_c   1.000
_cell.angle_alpha   90.00
_cell.angle_beta   90.00
_cell.angle_gamma   90.00
#
_symmetry.space_group_name_H-M   'P 1'
#
loop_
_entity.id
_entity.type
_entity.pdbx_description
1 polymer ?
#
loop_
_entity_poly.entity_id
_entity_poly.type
_entity_poly.pdbx_seq_one_letter_code
_entity_poly.pdbx_strand_id
1 'polypeptide(L)' 'MVAKIEKPQAITNFAQILKETDAIMVARGDLGLNSPLKKVPALQKHIVKECRAQGIPVIVATQMLESMVEAPTPHVCGNI' A
#
# COMPACT_ATOMS: atom_id res chain seq x y z
N MET A 1 2.88 -14.09 -10.49
CA MET A 1 3.72 -12.91 -10.19
C MET A 1 3.02 -11.99 -9.20
N VAL A 2 3.78 -11.35 -8.30
CA VAL A 2 3.27 -10.33 -7.37
C VAL A 2 3.75 -8.95 -7.84
N ALA A 3 2.86 -8.02 -8.16
CA ALA A 3 3.23 -6.67 -8.57
C ALA A 3 3.34 -5.74 -7.37
N LYS A 4 4.46 -5.01 -7.28
CA LYS A 4 4.69 -3.99 -6.24
C LYS A 4 4.18 -2.64 -6.71
N ILE A 5 3.31 -2.02 -5.92
CA ILE A 5 2.76 -0.68 -6.16
C ILE A 5 3.51 0.31 -5.27
N GLU A 6 4.47 1.00 -5.88
CA GLU A 6 5.43 1.89 -5.21
C GLU A 6 5.46 3.31 -5.79
N LYS A 7 4.95 3.51 -7.01
CA LYS A 7 4.99 4.80 -7.74
C LYS A 7 3.59 5.31 -8.10
N PRO A 8 3.37 6.63 -8.15
CA PRO A 8 2.08 7.22 -8.54
C PRO A 8 1.59 6.74 -9.91
N GLN A 9 2.49 6.53 -10.87
CA GLN A 9 2.16 6.05 -12.21
C GLN A 9 1.53 4.64 -12.18
N ALA A 10 1.93 3.80 -11.22
CA ALA A 10 1.33 2.47 -11.05
C ALA A 10 -0.13 2.53 -10.58
N ILE A 11 -0.54 3.63 -9.94
CA ILE A 11 -1.94 3.87 -9.55
C ILE A 11 -2.75 4.30 -10.78
N THR A 12 -2.18 5.18 -11.62
CA THR A 12 -2.84 5.59 -12.87
C THR A 12 -3.06 4.41 -13.81
N ASN A 13 -2.09 3.49 -13.90
CA ASN A 13 -2.16 2.30 -14.75
C ASN A 13 -2.68 1.06 -14.01
N PHE A 14 -3.26 1.22 -12.82
CA PHE A 14 -3.54 0.11 -11.91
C PHE A 14 -4.44 -0.95 -12.51
N ALA A 15 -5.46 -0.54 -13.27
CA ALA A 15 -6.38 -1.46 -13.93
C ALA A 15 -5.70 -2.38 -14.96
N GLN A 16 -4.62 -1.93 -15.62
CA GLN A 16 -3.86 -2.77 -16.54
C GLN A 16 -2.96 -3.75 -15.77
N ILE A 17 -2.25 -3.25 -14.76
CA ILE A 17 -1.40 -4.06 -13.89
C ILE A 17 -2.24 -5.19 -13.26
N LEU A 18 -3.42 -4.87 -12.77
CA LEU A 18 -4.29 -5.82 -12.09
C LEU A 18 -4.73 -6.98 -13.00
N LYS A 19 -4.88 -6.75 -14.31
CA LYS A 19 -5.21 -7.81 -15.29
C LYS A 19 -4.06 -8.78 -15.56
N GLU A 20 -2.82 -8.34 -15.36
CA GLU A 20 -1.62 -9.10 -15.68
C GLU A 20 -0.93 -9.69 -14.45
N THR A 21 -1.56 -9.60 -13.27
CA THR A 21 -0.93 -9.97 -12.01
C THR A 21 -1.78 -10.94 -11.18
N ASP A 22 -1.14 -11.89 -10.52
CA ASP A 22 -1.80 -12.87 -9.63
C ASP A 22 -2.02 -12.33 -8.20
N ALA A 23 -1.21 -11.35 -7.78
CA ALA A 23 -1.32 -10.70 -6.48
C ALA A 23 -0.72 -9.29 -6.48
N ILE A 24 -1.22 -8.41 -5.62
CA ILE A 24 -0.73 -7.03 -5.48
C ILE A 24 -0.05 -6.84 -4.12
N MET A 25 1.05 -6.09 -4.10
CA MET A 25 1.69 -5.61 -2.88
C MET A 25 1.73 -4.08 -2.87
N VAL A 26 1.11 -3.46 -1.85
CA VAL A 26 1.18 -2.02 -1.61
C VAL A 26 2.42 -1.72 -0.77
N ALA A 27 3.43 -1.09 -1.37
CA ALA A 27 4.67 -0.72 -0.68
C ALA A 27 4.54 0.70 -0.11
N ARG A 28 4.07 0.83 1.14
CA ARG A 28 3.75 2.14 1.71
C ARG A 28 4.96 3.06 1.89
N GLY A 29 6.11 2.50 2.27
CA GLY A 29 7.35 3.24 2.39
C GLY A 29 7.72 3.93 1.07
N ASP A 30 7.82 3.17 -0.01
CA ASP A 30 8.14 3.71 -1.33
C ASP A 30 7.04 4.67 -1.84
N LEU A 31 5.78 4.33 -1.60
CA LEU A 31 4.65 5.19 -1.99
C LEU A 31 4.66 6.53 -1.23
N GLY A 32 5.10 6.53 0.03
CA GLY A 32 5.24 7.73 0.86
C GLY A 32 6.43 8.62 0.47
N LEU A 33 7.44 8.07 -0.22
CA LEU A 33 8.52 8.87 -0.81
C LEU A 33 8.06 9.59 -2.09
N ASN A 34 7.18 8.95 -2.86
CA ASN A 34 6.75 9.45 -4.17
C ASN A 34 5.38 10.18 -4.15
N SER A 35 4.65 10.13 -3.04
CA SER A 35 3.35 10.78 -2.86
C SER A 35 3.27 11.43 -1.47
N PRO A 36 2.46 12.49 -1.28
CA PRO A 36 2.23 13.05 0.04
C PRO A 36 1.76 11.97 1.02
N LEU A 37 2.41 11.85 2.19
CA LEU A 37 2.09 10.82 3.20
C LEU A 37 0.61 10.78 3.58
N LYS A 38 -0.04 11.95 3.67
CA LYS A 38 -1.48 12.08 3.96
C LYS A 38 -2.38 11.40 2.91
N LYS A 39 -1.90 11.23 1.67
CA LYS A 39 -2.63 10.56 0.58
C LYS A 39 -2.44 9.04 0.58
N VAL A 40 -1.36 8.53 1.16
CA VAL A 40 -1.03 7.09 1.16
C VAL A 40 -2.18 6.22 1.71
N PRO A 41 -2.85 6.56 2.84
CA PRO A 41 -3.99 5.78 3.31
C PRO A 41 -5.16 5.71 2.32
N ALA A 42 -5.45 6.82 1.64
CA ALA A 42 -6.53 6.87 0.65
C ALA A 42 -6.18 6.03 -0.59
N LEU A 43 -4.93 6.12 -1.06
CA LEU A 43 -4.42 5.33 -2.19
C LEU A 43 -4.44 3.83 -1.87
N GLN A 44 -3.97 3.42 -0.69
CA GLN A 44 -4.06 2.03 -0.24
C GLN A 44 -5.50 1.55 -0.24
N LYS A 45 -6.44 2.33 0.33
CA LYS A 45 -7.85 1.94 0.40
C LYS A 45 -8.45 1.75 -1.00
N HIS A 46 -8.08 2.60 -1.95
CA HIS A 46 -8.49 2.45 -3.35
C HIS A 46 -7.95 1.15 -3.95
N ILE A 47 -6.63 0.89 -3.85
CA ILE A 47 -5.99 -0.33 -4.37
C ILE A 47 -6.63 -1.59 -3.77
N VAL A 48 -6.79 -1.64 -2.45
CA VAL A 48 -7.40 -2.79 -1.76
C VAL A 48 -8.84 -3.03 -2.23
N LYS A 49 -9.60 -1.96 -2.47
CA LYS A 49 -10.99 -2.06 -2.96
C LYS A 49 -11.04 -2.68 -4.36
N GLU A 50 -10.19 -2.22 -5.27
CA GLU A 50 -10.12 -2.72 -6.64
C GLU A 50 -9.64 -4.18 -6.69
N CYS A 51 -8.61 -4.54 -5.92
CA CYS A 51 -8.14 -5.93 -5.80
C CYS A 51 -9.26 -6.85 -5.30
N ARG A 52 -9.96 -6.44 -4.23
CA ARG A 52 -11.09 -7.20 -3.68
C ARG A 52 -12.22 -7.38 -4.69
N ALA A 53 -12.53 -6.35 -5.48
CA ALA A 53 -13.57 -6.43 -6.50
C ALA A 53 -13.24 -7.45 -7.60
N GLN A 54 -11.95 -7.66 -7.89
CA GLN A 54 -11.48 -8.62 -8.90
C GLN A 54 -11.05 -9.97 -8.32
N GLY A 55 -11.19 -10.18 -7.00
CA GLY A 55 -10.79 -11.42 -6.34
C GLY A 55 -9.27 -11.64 -6.27
N ILE A 56 -8.48 -10.57 -6.46
CA ILE A 56 -7.02 -10.65 -6.46
C ILE A 56 -6.49 -10.42 -5.03
N PRO A 57 -5.63 -11.29 -4.50
CA PRO A 57 -5.04 -11.11 -3.18
C PRO A 57 -4.17 -9.85 -3.12
N VAL A 58 -4.24 -9.14 -2.00
CA VAL A 58 -3.50 -7.89 -1.76
C VAL A 58 -2.77 -7.92 -0.43
N ILE A 59 -1.50 -7.54 -0.46
CA ILE A 59 -0.60 -7.44 0.69
C ILE A 59 -0.30 -5.97 0.94
N VAL A 60 -0.39 -5.51 2.19
CA VAL A 60 0.07 -4.16 2.59
C VAL A 60 1.40 -4.32 3.31
N ALA A 61 2.44 -3.71 2.76
CA ALA A 61 3.81 -3.84 3.24
C ALA A 61 4.35 -2.52 3.81
N THR A 62 5.29 -2.68 4.76
CA THR A 62 6.12 -1.66 5.43
C THR A 62 5.39 -0.66 6.33
N GLN A 63 6.14 -0.13 7.31
CA GLN A 63 5.75 0.94 8.24
C GLN A 63 4.44 0.71 9.03
N MET A 64 4.03 -0.55 9.25
CA MET A 64 2.81 -0.86 10.02
C MET A 64 3.06 -0.79 11.53
N LEU A 65 4.26 -1.17 11.96
CA LEU A 65 4.65 -1.29 13.37
C LEU A 65 6.04 -0.68 13.58
N GLU A 66 6.34 0.45 12.93
CA GLU A 66 7.67 1.08 12.96
C GLU A 66 8.12 1.39 14.40
N SER A 67 7.21 1.91 15.22
CA SER A 67 7.53 2.20 16.63
C SER A 67 7.87 0.95 17.44
N MET A 68 7.53 -0.25 16.95
CA MET A 68 7.85 -1.48 17.65
C MET A 68 9.32 -1.89 17.53
N VAL A 69 10.11 -1.17 16.73
CA VAL A 69 11.57 -1.28 16.72
C VAL A 69 12.16 -0.73 18.01
N GLU A 70 11.57 0.33 18.57
CA GLU A 70 12.08 1.04 19.75
C GLU A 70 11.28 0.74 21.03
N ALA A 71 10.00 0.38 20.91
CA ALA A 71 9.10 0.10 22.03
C ALA A 71 8.39 -1.25 21.89
N PRO A 72 8.05 -1.96 22.97
CA PRO A 72 7.36 -3.26 22.88
C PRO A 72 5.89 -3.15 22.40
N THR A 73 5.33 -1.95 22.35
CA THR A 73 3.93 -1.69 21.97
C THR A 73 3.85 -0.65 20.85
N PRO A 74 2.91 -0.79 19.89
CA PRO A 74 2.77 0.17 18.80
C PRO A 74 2.19 1.50 19.28
N HIS A 75 2.63 2.61 18.68
CA HIS A 75 2.00 3.92 18.86
C HIS A 75 0.81 4.07 17.92
N VAL A 76 -0.26 4.69 18.40
CA VAL A 76 -1.41 5.04 17.57
C VAL A 76 -1.03 6.26 16.73
N CYS A 77 -1.21 6.16 15.41
CA CYS A 77 -0.85 7.19 14.41
C CYS A 77 -1.50 8.58 14.66
N GLY A 78 -2.42 8.72 15.60
CA GLY A 78 -3.09 9.99 15.96
C GLY A 78 -2.48 10.76 17.13
N ASN A 79 -1.45 10.23 17.80
CA ASN A 79 -0.77 10.87 18.94
C ASN A 79 0.62 11.45 18.58
N ILE A 80 0.80 11.87 17.32
CA ILE A 80 1.97 12.67 16.88
C ILE A 80 1.72 14.16 17.09
#